data_AF-A0A7Y1ADH5-F1
#
_entry.id   AF-A0A7Y1ADH5-F1
#
_cell.length_a   1.000
_cell.length_b   1.000
_cell.length_c   1.000
_cell.angle_alpha   90.00
_cell.angle_beta   90.00
_cell.angle_gamma   90.00
#
_symmetry.space_group_name_H-M   'P 1'
#
loop_
_entity.id
_entity.type
_entity.pdbx_description
1 polymer ?
#
loop_
_entity_poly.entity_id
_entity_poly.type
_entity_poly.pdbx_seq_one_letter_code
_entity_poly.pdbx_strand_id
1 'polypeptide(L)' 'MRNPPDGYSLLPESDGALIQRGDLLWHEDDAEWQEAEGAEIGDNVDGYYGVARRDSQSK' A
#
# COMPACT_ATOMS: atom_id res chain seq x y z
N MET A 1 1.78 8.53 12.70
CA MET A 1 2.16 7.60 11.63
C MET A 1 1.12 6.50 11.59
N ARG A 2 0.59 6.18 10.40
CA ARG A 2 -0.47 5.19 10.21
C ARG A 2 0.24 3.86 9.99
N ASN A 3 0.29 3.04 11.02
CA ASN A 3 0.96 1.76 10.92
C ASN A 3 0.06 0.81 10.09
N PRO A 4 0.63 0.08 9.12
CA PRO A 4 -0.12 -0.93 8.40
C PRO A 4 -0.43 -2.12 9.31
N PRO A 5 -1.40 -2.98 8.91
CA PRO A 5 -1.69 -4.22 9.62
C PRO A 5 -0.46 -5.15 9.70
N ASP A 6 -0.47 -6.07 10.67
CA ASP A 6 0.61 -7.05 10.84
C ASP A 6 0.89 -7.83 9.55
N GLY A 7 2.18 -7.99 9.23
CA GLY A 7 2.63 -8.67 8.01
C GLY A 7 2.57 -7.80 6.76
N TYR A 8 2.39 -6.48 6.90
CA TYR A 8 2.57 -5.49 5.85
C TYR A 8 3.62 -4.46 6.28
N SER A 9 4.42 -4.01 5.32
CA SER A 9 5.37 -2.92 5.49
C SER A 9 4.97 -1.74 4.61
N LEU A 10 5.09 -0.51 5.15
CA LEU A 10 4.91 0.71 4.36
C LEU A 10 5.95 0.74 3.26
N LEU A 11 5.48 0.97 2.03
CA LEU A 11 6.35 1.25 0.91
C LEU A 11 6.90 2.67 1.06
N PRO A 12 8.19 2.89 0.77
CA PRO A 12 8.73 4.24 0.71
C PRO A 12 8.03 5.00 -0.42
N GLU A 13 7.74 6.28 -0.20
CA GLU A 13 7.15 7.19 -1.19
C GLU A 13 8.11 7.51 -2.36
N SER A 14 9.33 6.93 -2.37
CA SER A 14 10.41 7.29 -3.29
C SER A 14 10.80 6.19 -4.28
N ASP A 15 11.01 6.64 -5.53
CA ASP A 15 11.56 5.98 -6.73
C ASP A 15 10.75 4.86 -7.39
N GLY A 16 9.55 5.21 -7.88
CA GLY A 16 8.90 4.48 -8.97
C GLY A 16 8.34 3.11 -8.58
N ALA A 17 8.13 2.88 -7.29
CA ALA A 17 7.33 1.74 -6.85
C ALA A 17 5.90 1.92 -7.37
N LEU A 18 5.39 0.87 -8.00
CA LEU A 18 4.02 0.80 -8.48
C LEU A 18 3.17 -0.01 -7.51
N ILE A 19 1.90 0.36 -7.41
CA ILE A 19 0.88 -0.40 -6.69
C ILE A 19 0.72 -1.76 -7.37
N GLN A 20 0.67 -2.81 -6.54
CA GLN A 20 0.49 -4.19 -6.95
C GLN A 20 -0.80 -4.75 -6.37
N ARG A 21 -1.31 -5.79 -7.02
CA ARG A 21 -2.46 -6.55 -6.50
C ARG A 21 -2.13 -7.10 -5.11
N GLY A 22 -3.01 -6.84 -4.14
CA GLY A 22 -2.84 -7.27 -2.75
C GLY A 22 -2.05 -6.28 -1.89
N ASP A 23 -1.63 -5.14 -2.43
CA ASP A 23 -1.20 -4.01 -1.59
C ASP A 23 -2.41 -3.41 -0.88
N LEU A 24 -2.15 -2.78 0.27
CA LEU A 24 -3.12 -1.99 0.99
C LEU A 24 -2.88 -0.51 0.75
N LEU A 25 -3.95 0.23 0.49
CA LEU A 25 -3.98 1.67 0.36
C LEU A 25 -4.62 2.27 1.62
N TRP A 26 -4.09 3.38 2.10
CA TRP A 26 -4.71 4.10 3.21
C TRP A 26 -5.81 5.04 2.68
N HIS A 27 -7.05 4.82 3.13
CA HIS A 27 -8.20 5.66 2.82
C HIS A 27 -8.38 6.69 3.95
N GLU A 28 -8.21 7.98 3.64
CA GLU A 28 -8.29 9.04 4.66
C GLU A 28 -9.71 9.28 5.16
N ASP A 29 -10.71 9.15 4.29
CA ASP A 29 -12.12 9.39 4.62
C ASP A 29 -12.65 8.36 5.62
N ASP A 30 -12.29 7.09 5.43
CA ASP A 30 -12.71 5.97 6.29
C ASP A 30 -11.72 5.67 7.42
N ALA A 31 -10.54 6.30 7.38
CA ALA A 31 -9.43 6.07 8.30
C ALA A 31 -9.05 4.59 8.45
N GLU A 32 -8.98 3.87 7.33
CA GLU A 32 -8.66 2.44 7.31
C GLU A 32 -7.77 2.04 6.11
N TRP A 33 -7.20 0.84 6.21
CA TRP A 33 -6.44 0.20 5.14
C TRP A 33 -7.38 -0.68 4.30
N GLN A 34 -7.45 -0.43 3.00
CA GLN A 34 -8.24 -1.25 2.06
C GLN A 34 -7.32 -1.84 0.99
N GLU A 35 -7.68 -3.00 0.45
CA GLU A 35 -6.90 -3.61 -0.63
C GLU A 35 -7.04 -2.76 -1.90
N ALA A 36 -5.92 -2.53 -2.59
CA ALA A 36 -5.91 -1.80 -3.85
C ALA A 36 -6.92 -2.42 -4.82
N GLU A 37 -7.85 -1.61 -5.32
CA GLU A 37 -8.77 -2.05 -6.35
C GLU A 37 -8.02 -2.17 -7.68
N GLY A 38 -8.66 -2.78 -8.68
CA GLY A 38 -7.99 -3.05 -9.96
C GLY A 38 -7.57 -1.80 -10.73
N ALA A 39 -8.08 -0.61 -10.38
CA ALA A 39 -7.87 0.62 -11.11
C ALA A 39 -6.54 1.31 -10.76
N GLU A 40 -6.07 1.10 -9.53
CA GLU A 40 -4.89 1.70 -8.91
C GLU A 40 -3.62 0.89 -9.24
N ILE A 41 -3.78 -0.38 -9.64
CA ILE A 41 -2.67 -1.26 -9.97
C ILE A 41 -1.87 -0.66 -11.14
N GLY A 42 -0.58 -0.42 -10.89
CA GLY A 42 0.31 0.21 -11.86
C GLY A 42 0.46 1.72 -11.70
N ASP A 43 -0.29 2.36 -10.79
CA ASP A 43 -0.04 3.74 -10.40
C ASP A 43 1.18 3.84 -9.47
N ASN A 44 1.81 5.01 -9.45
CA ASN A 44 2.91 5.28 -8.53
C ASN A 44 2.39 5.42 -7.10
N VAL A 45 3.14 4.85 -6.15
CA VAL A 45 2.82 4.91 -4.72
C VAL A 45 2.84 6.33 -4.14
N ASP A 46 3.57 7.26 -4.77
CA ASP A 46 3.71 8.66 -4.34
C ASP A 46 2.40 9.46 -4.48
N GLY A 47 1.45 8.96 -5.26
CA GLY A 47 0.11 9.53 -5.41
C GLY A 47 -0.85 9.20 -4.27
N TYR A 48 -0.45 8.37 -3.31
CA TYR A 48 -1.33 7.83 -2.27
C TYR A 48 -0.82 8.16 -0.87
N TYR A 49 -1.74 8.37 0.07
CA TYR A 49 -1.44 8.74 1.47
C TYR A 49 -0.76 7.64 2.29
N GLY A 50 -0.60 6.46 1.71
CA GLY A 50 0.05 5.31 2.31
C GLY A 50 -0.22 4.08 1.47
N VAL A 51 0.85 3.40 1.07
CA VAL A 51 0.77 2.09 0.43
C VAL A 51 1.56 1.11 1.29
N ALA A 52 0.97 -0.03 1.60
CA ALA A 52 1.62 -1.08 2.36
C ALA A 52 1.61 -2.38 1.57
N ARG A 53 2.76 -3.05 1.51
CA ARG A 53 2.92 -4.32 0.81
C ARG A 53 3.12 -5.44 1.80
N ARG A 54 2.48 -6.58 1.53
CA ARG A 54 2.63 -7.77 2.34
C ARG A 54 4.09 -8.18 2.40
N ASP A 55 4.61 -8.36 3.61
CA ASP A 55 5.95 -8.88 3.81
C ASP A 55 6.02 -10.24 3.11
N SER A 56 6.99 -10.41 2.22
CA SER A 56 7.22 -11.70 1.60
C SER A 56 7.55 -12.69 2.73
N GLN A 57 6.62 -13.59 3.05
CA GLN A 57 6.92 -14.71 3.92
C GLN A 57 7.95 -15.57 3.17
N SER A 58 9.24 -15.33 3.44
CA SER A 58 10.29 -16.29 3.11
C SER A 58 9.91 -17.59 3.80
N LYS A 59 9.40 -18.55 3.02
CA LYS A 59 9.21 -19.93 3.45
C LYS A 59 10.54 -20.62 3.65
#